data_AF-A0AAU9XD27-F1
#
_entry.id   AF-A0AAU9XD27-F1
#
_cell.length_a   1.000
_cell.length_b   1.000
_cell.length_c   1.000
_cell.angle_alpha   90.00
_cell.angle_beta   90.00
_cell.angle_gamma   90.00
#
_symmetry.space_group_name_H-M   'P 1'
#
loop_
_entity.id
_entity.type
_entity.pdbx_description
1 polymer ?
#
loop_
_entity_poly.entity_id
_entity_poly.type
_entity_poly.pdbx_seq_one_letter_code
_entity_poly.pdbx_strand_id
1 'polypeptide(L)'
;MDTNGKTAYAEYNMFAVPSEKNKYKLSVGTYSGTAGDSLSIHRGQTLATKDKDRNRCAVTYKGVWYYDGCHRSDLNGLYHNGAHSSYTDGVNWYD
;
A
#
# COMPACT_ATOMS: atom_id res chain seq x y z
N MET A 1 -2.61 -12.42 8.97
CA MET A 1 -2.21 -13.85 9.05
C MET A 1 -2.05 -14.32 7.61
N ASP A 2 -0.94 -14.97 7.27
CA ASP A 2 -0.83 -15.63 5.96
C ASP A 2 -1.68 -16.90 5.91
N THR A 3 -1.72 -17.59 4.77
CA THR A 3 -2.50 -18.84 4.61
C THR A 3 -1.99 -20.01 5.46
N ASN A 4 -0.84 -19.88 6.11
CA ASN A 4 -0.24 -20.88 6.98
C ASN A 4 -0.33 -20.52 8.47
N GLY A 5 -1.03 -19.44 8.83
CA GLY A 5 -1.18 -19.03 10.22
C GLY A 5 -0.12 -18.04 10.73
N LYS A 6 0.87 -17.65 9.92
CA LYS A 6 1.94 -16.74 10.36
C LYS A 6 1.44 -15.30 10.42
N THR A 7 1.94 -14.53 11.38
CA THR A 7 1.59 -13.13 11.57
C THR A 7 2.84 -12.27 11.60
N ALA A 8 2.68 -11.03 11.13
CA ALA A 8 3.67 -9.97 11.22
C ALA A 8 2.92 -8.65 11.39
N TYR A 9 3.61 -7.61 11.87
CA TYR A 9 3.01 -6.28 12.05
C TYR A 9 3.99 -5.17 11.64
N ALA A 10 3.41 -4.03 11.30
CA ALA A 10 4.12 -2.78 11.04
C ALA A 10 3.40 -1.66 11.79
N GLU A 11 4.15 -0.92 12.58
CA GLU A 11 3.69 0.24 13.34
C GLU A 11 4.44 1.48 12.85
N TYR A 12 3.72 2.61 12.83
CA TYR A 12 4.28 3.91 12.51
C TYR A 12 3.90 4.86 13.64
N ASN A 13 4.88 5.56 14.22
CA ASN A 13 4.63 6.45 15.36
C ASN A 13 3.77 7.70 15.02
N MET A 14 3.49 7.91 13.74
CA MET A 14 2.59 8.93 13.24
C MET A 14 1.91 8.43 11.97
N PHE A 15 0.61 8.68 11.86
CA PHE A 15 -0.17 8.45 10.66
C PHE A 15 -1.17 9.60 10.51
N ALA A 16 -1.17 10.27 9.37
CA ALA A 16 -2.13 11.32 9.08
C ALA A 16 -2.52 11.32 7.60
N VAL A 17 -3.82 11.50 7.38
CA VAL A 17 -4.45 11.64 6.07
C VAL A 17 -5.33 12.89 6.12
N PRO A 18 -4.99 13.98 5.42
CA PRO A 18 -5.76 15.21 5.43
C PRO A 18 -7.02 15.07 4.55
N SER A 19 -7.85 16.11 4.53
CA SER A 19 -9.09 16.13 3.73
C SER A 19 -8.86 16.03 2.21
N GLU A 20 -9.96 15.84 1.46
CA GLU A 20 -9.96 15.80 0.00
C GLU A 20 -9.32 17.03 -0.65
N LYS A 21 -9.51 18.23 -0.08
CA LYS A 21 -8.86 19.46 -0.56
C LYS A 21 -7.33 19.33 -0.64
N ASN A 22 -6.76 18.51 0.25
CA ASN A 22 -5.33 18.18 0.31
C ASN A 22 -5.03 16.80 -0.32
N LYS A 23 -5.94 16.28 -1.14
CA LYS A 23 -5.82 15.05 -1.93
C LYS A 23 -5.48 13.82 -1.09
N TYR A 24 -5.91 13.80 0.17
CA TYR A 24 -5.64 12.69 1.09
C TYR A 24 -4.15 12.34 1.21
N LYS A 25 -3.23 13.30 1.05
CA LYS A 25 -1.79 13.03 1.03
C LYS A 25 -1.30 12.28 2.28
N LEU A 26 -0.68 11.11 2.10
CA LEU A 26 -0.22 10.28 3.20
C LEU A 26 0.95 10.93 3.95
N SER A 27 0.85 10.98 5.27
CA SER A 27 1.98 11.26 6.16
C SER A 27 2.15 10.09 7.12
N VAL A 28 3.35 9.52 7.14
CA VAL A 28 3.74 8.43 8.05
C VAL A 28 5.03 8.78 8.74
N GLY A 29 5.14 8.37 10.01
CA GLY A 29 6.31 8.61 10.85
C GLY A 29 7.38 7.51 10.71
N THR A 30 8.09 7.23 11.79
CA THR A 30 9.13 6.19 11.82
C THR A 30 8.49 4.82 12.01
N TYR A 31 9.01 3.84 11.28
CA TYR A 31 8.60 2.44 11.32
C TYR A 31 9.17 1.70 12.55
N SER A 32 8.37 0.76 13.06
CA SER A 32 8.79 -0.36 13.90
C SER A 32 7.95 -1.60 13.60
N GLY A 33 8.46 -2.80 13.84
CA GLY A 33 7.67 -4.03 13.73
C GLY A 33 8.45 -5.21 13.20
N THR A 34 7.73 -6.23 12.75
CA THR A 34 8.29 -7.50 12.27
C THR A 34 8.02 -7.76 10.79
N ALA A 35 7.15 -6.98 10.16
CA ALA A 35 6.80 -7.16 8.74
C ALA A 35 7.75 -6.46 7.76
N GLY A 36 8.82 -5.79 8.20
CA GLY A 36 9.57 -4.84 7.36
C GLY A 36 8.78 -3.56 7.02
N ASP A 37 9.43 -2.58 6.36
CA ASP A 37 8.87 -1.25 6.07
C ASP A 37 8.53 -1.07 4.59
N SER A 38 7.32 -1.50 4.22
CA SER A 38 6.78 -1.30 2.87
C SER A 38 5.87 -0.08 2.72
N LEU A 39 5.62 0.72 3.78
CA LEU A 39 4.74 1.90 3.70
C LEU A 39 5.50 3.23 3.62
N SER A 40 6.71 3.35 4.18
CA SER A 40 7.44 4.62 4.21
C SER A 40 7.75 5.19 2.83
N ILE A 41 7.93 4.34 1.81
CA ILE A 41 8.13 4.76 0.41
C ILE A 41 6.91 5.53 -0.13
N HIS A 42 5.72 5.27 0.41
CA HIS A 42 4.48 5.91 0.01
C HIS A 42 4.27 7.29 0.68
N ARG A 43 5.17 7.71 1.56
CA ARG A 43 5.08 8.99 2.29
C ARG A 43 5.04 10.16 1.31
N GLY A 44 4.10 11.07 1.54
CA GLY A 44 3.94 12.28 0.72
C GLY A 44 3.20 12.05 -0.59
N GLN A 45 2.86 10.81 -0.93
CA GLN A 45 2.04 10.51 -2.10
C GLN A 45 0.56 10.80 -1.81
N THR A 46 -0.17 11.18 -2.85
CA THR A 46 -1.62 11.37 -2.80
C THR A 46 -2.33 10.06 -3.13
N LEU A 47 -3.54 9.88 -2.60
CA LEU A 47 -4.33 8.70 -2.90
C LEU A 47 -4.63 8.64 -4.41
N ALA A 48 -4.26 7.53 -5.03
CA ALA A 48 -4.44 7.29 -6.46
C ALA A 48 -5.51 6.21 -6.69
N THR A 49 -6.45 6.52 -7.58
CA THR A 49 -7.57 5.65 -7.96
C THR A 49 -7.51 5.37 -9.46
N LYS A 50 -8.28 4.40 -9.94
CA LYS A 50 -8.33 4.02 -11.37
C LYS A 50 -8.59 5.19 -12.34
N ASP A 51 -9.32 6.20 -11.89
CA ASP A 51 -9.72 7.40 -12.63
C ASP A 51 -8.79 8.60 -12.37
N LYS A 52 -7.94 8.54 -11.33
CA LYS A 52 -7.06 9.63 -10.89
C LYS A 52 -5.68 9.07 -10.53
N ASP A 53 -4.96 8.60 -11.54
CA ASP A 53 -3.59 8.11 -11.43
C ASP A 53 -2.82 8.36 -12.73
N ARG A 54 -1.74 9.14 -12.64
CA ARG A 54 -0.89 9.49 -13.79
C ARG A 54 -0.12 8.30 -14.34
N ASN A 55 0.35 7.40 -13.47
CA ASN A 55 1.21 6.27 -13.85
C ASN A 55 0.41 4.99 -14.08
N ARG A 56 -0.93 5.06 -13.95
CA ARG A 56 -1.87 3.94 -14.14
C ARG A 56 -1.59 2.73 -13.22
N CYS A 57 -0.84 2.91 -12.14
CA CYS A 57 -0.62 1.93 -11.09
C CYS A 57 -1.94 1.34 -10.55
N ALA A 58 -2.94 2.18 -10.28
CA ALA A 58 -4.27 1.75 -9.80
C ALA A 58 -4.96 0.79 -10.78
N VAL A 59 -4.77 1.01 -12.09
CA VAL A 59 -5.33 0.14 -13.12
C VAL A 59 -4.49 -1.12 -13.28
N THR A 60 -3.17 -1.01 -13.20
CA THR A 60 -2.24 -2.15 -13.35
C THR A 60 -2.36 -3.12 -12.20
N TYR A 61 -2.25 -2.64 -10.96
CA TYR A 61 -2.24 -3.43 -9.73
C TYR A 61 -3.60 -3.56 -9.06
N LYS A 62 -4.66 -3.05 -9.72
CA LYS A 62 -6.07 -3.28 -9.37
C LYS A 62 -6.49 -2.77 -7.99
N GLY A 63 -5.68 -1.92 -7.36
CA GLY A 63 -5.96 -1.33 -6.05
C GLY A 63 -6.15 0.18 -6.06
N VAL A 64 -6.39 0.71 -4.85
CA VAL A 64 -6.42 2.14 -4.55
C VAL A 64 -5.39 2.41 -3.47
N TRP A 65 -4.31 3.12 -3.81
CA TRP A 65 -3.18 3.26 -2.90
C TRP A 65 -2.41 4.58 -3.10
N TYR A 66 -1.43 4.81 -2.24
CA TYR A 66 -0.54 5.96 -2.25
C TYR A 66 0.67 5.73 -3.18
N TYR A 67 0.45 5.40 -4.45
CA TYR A 67 1.49 4.87 -5.33
C TYR A 67 2.70 5.81 -5.54
N ASP A 68 3.91 5.22 -5.56
CA ASP A 68 5.20 5.86 -5.90
C ASP A 68 5.86 5.14 -7.10
N GLY A 69 5.10 4.96 -8.19
CA GLY A 69 5.56 4.30 -9.42
C GLY A 69 6.13 2.87 -9.25
N CYS A 70 5.46 1.91 -8.62
CA CYS A 70 4.07 1.94 -8.17
C CYS A 70 3.91 1.60 -6.70
N HIS A 71 4.36 0.45 -6.21
CA HIS A 71 4.20 0.14 -4.78
C HIS A 71 5.23 -0.83 -4.21
N ARG A 72 5.42 -0.75 -2.89
CA ARG A 72 5.92 -1.86 -2.06
C ARG A 72 4.83 -2.51 -1.22
N SER A 73 3.76 -1.78 -0.91
CA SER A 73 2.55 -2.34 -0.30
C SER A 73 1.34 -1.97 -1.14
N ASP A 74 0.39 -2.89 -1.30
CA ASP A 74 -0.94 -2.56 -1.82
C ASP A 74 -1.97 -3.40 -1.06
N LEU A 75 -2.40 -2.89 0.10
CA LEU A 75 -3.36 -3.61 0.93
C LEU A 75 -4.79 -3.54 0.38
N ASN A 76 -5.01 -2.72 -0.65
CA ASN A 76 -6.29 -2.53 -1.32
C ASN A 76 -6.33 -3.17 -2.71
N GLY A 77 -5.38 -4.06 -3.03
CA GLY A 77 -5.37 -4.86 -4.25
C GLY A 77 -6.40 -6.01 -4.21
N LEU A 78 -6.33 -6.89 -5.22
CA LEU A 78 -7.23 -8.03 -5.33
C LEU A 78 -6.97 -9.07 -4.22
N TYR A 79 -8.05 -9.65 -3.71
CA TYR A 79 -7.94 -10.74 -2.75
C TYR A 79 -7.73 -12.08 -3.47
N HIS A 80 -6.49 -12.53 -3.54
CA HIS A 80 -6.13 -13.83 -4.14
C HIS A 80 -6.07 -15.01 -3.16
N ASN A 81 -6.18 -14.75 -1.86
CA ASN A 81 -6.12 -15.77 -0.80
C ASN A 81 -4.84 -16.63 -0.83
N GLY A 82 -3.66 -15.99 -0.80
CA GLY A 82 -2.37 -16.67 -0.78
C GLY A 82 -1.58 -16.48 -2.07
N ALA A 83 -0.70 -17.45 -2.36
CA ALA A 83 0.15 -17.40 -3.55
C ALA A 83 -0.67 -17.31 -4.84
N HIS A 84 -0.28 -16.40 -5.71
CA HIS A 84 -0.94 -16.17 -6.99
C HIS A 84 0.10 -15.96 -8.10
N SER A 85 -0.29 -16.23 -9.35
CA SER A 85 0.60 -16.15 -10.51
C SER A 85 0.63 -14.77 -11.18
N SER A 86 -0.30 -13.89 -10.84
CA SER A 86 -0.36 -12.52 -11.36
C SER A 86 0.71 -11.63 -10.72
N TYR A 87 1.15 -10.62 -11.48
CA TYR A 87 2.22 -9.73 -11.07
C TYR A 87 1.72 -8.66 -10.10
N THR A 88 1.87 -8.93 -8.81
CA THR A 88 1.72 -8.00 -7.67
C THR A 88 0.42 -7.18 -7.62
N ASP A 89 -0.69 -7.69 -8.16
CA ASP A 89 -2.03 -7.09 -8.13
C ASP A 89 -2.87 -7.52 -6.93
N GLY A 90 -2.27 -8.28 -6.01
CA GLY A 90 -2.90 -8.78 -4.78
C GLY A 90 -2.78 -7.86 -3.57
N VAL A 91 -3.27 -8.34 -2.43
CA VAL A 91 -3.02 -7.77 -1.10
C VAL A 91 -1.55 -8.03 -0.72
N ASN A 92 -0.68 -7.05 -0.96
CA ASN A 92 0.76 -7.23 -0.91
C ASN A 92 1.46 -6.36 0.15
N TRP A 93 2.49 -6.93 0.77
CA TRP A 93 3.51 -6.28 1.60
C TRP A 93 4.85 -6.88 1.22
N TYR A 94 5.80 -6.08 0.72
CA TYR A 94 7.00 -6.58 0.05
C TYR A 94 8.10 -7.07 1.00
N ASP A 95 8.32 -6.33 2.09
CA ASP A 95 9.41 -6.59 3.04
C ASP A 95 9.10 -7.70 4.05
#